data_AF-A0A958KUJ4-F1
#
_entry.id   AF-A0A958KUJ4-F1
#
_cell.length_a   1.000
_cell.length_b   1.000
_cell.length_c   1.000
_cell.angle_alpha   90.00
_cell.angle_beta   90.00
_cell.angle_gamma   90.00
#
_symmetry.space_group_name_H-M   'P 1'
#
loop_
_entity.id
_entity.type
_entity.pdbx_description
1 polymer ?
#
loop_
_entity_poly.entity_id
_entity_poly.type
_entity_poly.pdbx_seq_one_letter_code
_entity_poly.pdbx_strand_id
1 'polypeptide(L)'
;MPLTREAFAASGKNTYFDHNATAPIASFIKEAIPKLVEEWGNAGSIHFNGRGPKAILRESRQKLSGFLGCHPLELVFTSGGSESNNYALSGMVDWCLKNNRNHFLISSLEHPSIIKTCEYLATKGIDIDYIPVDRGGAIDLTYIKNKISKKTGLVSVMLANNETGSIFPVKEICSIAHENGAYMHCDGVQALG
;
A
#
# COMPACT_ATOMS: atom_id res chain seq x y z
N MET A 1 -24.00 -1.89 -4.28
CA MET A 1 -24.31 -0.57 -4.85
C MET A 1 -23.16 -0.21 -5.77
N PRO A 2 -23.39 0.24 -7.01
CA PRO A 2 -22.28 0.58 -7.89
C PRO A 2 -21.51 1.78 -7.33
N LEU A 3 -20.18 1.70 -7.36
CA LEU A 3 -19.28 2.83 -7.09
C LEU A 3 -19.41 3.82 -8.25
N THR A 4 -20.42 4.69 -8.22
CA THR A 4 -20.60 5.74 -9.24
C THR A 4 -19.87 7.01 -8.83
N ARG A 5 -19.46 7.82 -9.81
CA ARG A 5 -18.85 9.15 -9.56
C ARG A 5 -19.75 10.06 -8.71
N GLU A 6 -21.06 9.88 -8.82
CA GLU A 6 -22.07 10.63 -8.05
C GLU A 6 -21.97 10.37 -6.55
N ALA A 7 -21.59 9.15 -6.16
CA ALA A 7 -21.42 8.80 -4.75
C ALA A 7 -20.34 9.63 -4.08
N PHE A 8 -19.33 10.08 -4.84
CA PHE A 8 -18.18 10.87 -4.37
C PHE A 8 -18.31 12.37 -4.70
N ALA A 9 -19.49 12.85 -5.08
CA ALA A 9 -19.68 14.25 -5.44
C ALA A 9 -19.32 15.18 -4.27
N ALA A 10 -18.44 16.14 -4.52
CA ALA A 10 -18.13 17.21 -3.57
C ALA A 10 -19.38 18.08 -3.36
N SER A 11 -19.77 18.31 -2.10
CA SER A 11 -20.86 19.23 -1.78
C SER A 11 -20.35 20.67 -1.83
N GLY A 12 -20.78 21.46 -2.81
CA GLY A 12 -20.44 22.89 -2.91
C GLY A 12 -20.66 23.49 -4.29
N LYS A 13 -20.52 24.82 -4.39
CA LYS A 13 -20.57 25.56 -5.68
C LYS A 13 -19.28 25.44 -6.51
N ASN A 14 -18.22 24.87 -5.95
CA ASN A 14 -16.89 24.85 -6.54
C ASN A 14 -16.58 23.46 -7.13
N THR A 15 -15.99 23.43 -8.31
CA THR A 15 -15.50 22.19 -8.94
C THR A 15 -14.17 21.76 -8.32
N TYR A 16 -14.01 20.47 -8.02
CA TYR A 16 -12.82 19.89 -7.37
C TYR A 16 -12.10 18.92 -8.31
N PHE A 17 -10.83 19.19 -8.61
CA PHE A 17 -10.00 18.44 -9.56
C PHE A 17 -8.75 17.82 -8.93
N ASP A 18 -8.76 17.56 -7.61
CA ASP A 18 -7.59 17.06 -6.86
C ASP A 18 -7.87 15.74 -6.13
N HIS A 19 -8.60 14.83 -6.80
CA HIS A 19 -9.05 13.55 -6.21
C HIS A 19 -7.91 12.59 -5.87
N ASN A 20 -6.74 12.72 -6.51
CA ASN A 20 -5.57 11.92 -6.22
C ASN A 20 -4.96 12.26 -4.86
N ALA A 21 -5.16 13.49 -4.37
CA ALA A 21 -4.73 13.89 -3.02
C ALA A 21 -5.72 13.40 -1.95
N THR A 22 -7.02 13.60 -2.17
CA THR A 22 -8.09 13.05 -1.32
C THR A 22 -9.44 13.09 -2.04
N ALA A 23 -10.38 12.26 -1.63
CA ALA A 23 -11.73 12.22 -2.19
C ALA A 23 -12.80 12.55 -1.14
N PRO A 24 -13.92 13.17 -1.52
CA PRO A 24 -15.06 13.33 -0.63
C PRO A 24 -15.55 11.98 -0.10
N ILE A 25 -15.96 11.93 1.18
CA ILE A 25 -16.56 10.73 1.76
C ILE A 25 -17.84 10.40 0.98
N ALA A 26 -17.91 9.17 0.47
CA ALA A 26 -19.04 8.74 -0.33
C ALA A 26 -20.36 8.76 0.46
N SER A 27 -21.47 9.07 -0.21
CA SER A 27 -22.80 9.16 0.43
C SER A 27 -23.18 7.91 1.22
N PHE A 28 -22.98 6.73 0.64
CA PHE A 28 -23.27 5.45 1.31
C PHE A 28 -22.39 5.21 2.55
N ILE A 29 -21.18 5.78 2.61
CA ILE A 29 -20.34 5.73 3.81
C ILE A 29 -20.94 6.64 4.89
N LYS A 30 -21.34 7.87 4.52
CA LYS A 30 -22.00 8.80 5.45
C LYS A 30 -23.25 8.19 6.07
N GLU A 31 -24.04 7.47 5.28
CA GLU A 31 -25.24 6.76 5.74
C GLU A 31 -24.92 5.56 6.67
N ALA A 32 -23.75 4.93 6.51
CA ALA A 32 -23.33 3.79 7.31
C ALA A 32 -22.70 4.19 8.66
N ILE A 33 -22.07 5.37 8.76
CA ILE A 33 -21.36 5.84 9.96
C ILE A 33 -22.22 5.75 11.24
N PRO A 34 -23.47 6.23 11.29
CA PRO A 34 -24.27 6.18 12.51
C PRO A 34 -24.42 4.75 13.06
N LYS A 35 -24.63 3.77 12.18
CA LYS A 35 -24.75 2.35 12.56
C LYS A 35 -23.43 1.79 13.09
N LEU A 36 -22.30 2.23 12.55
CA LEU A 36 -20.98 1.82 13.02
C LEU A 36 -20.65 2.40 14.40
N VAL A 37 -21.13 3.61 14.71
CA VAL A 37 -20.89 4.28 16.00
C VAL A 37 -21.63 3.59 17.15
N GLU A 38 -22.79 2.98 16.88
CA GLU A 38 -23.53 2.18 17.88
C GLU A 38 -22.78 0.90 18.28
N GLU A 39 -21.83 0.44 17.47
CA GLU A 39 -21.03 -0.77 17.70
C GLU A 39 -19.72 -0.41 18.43
N TRP A 40 -19.84 0.14 19.65
CA TRP A 40 -18.75 0.74 20.42
C TRP A 40 -17.89 -0.24 21.23
N GLY A 41 -18.31 -1.49 21.36
CA GLY A 41 -17.63 -2.46 22.23
C GLY A 41 -16.23 -2.87 21.73
N ASN A 42 -15.41 -3.41 22.63
CA ASN A 42 -14.08 -3.92 22.27
C ASN A 42 -14.22 -5.25 21.50
N ALA A 43 -13.81 -5.29 20.23
CA ALA A 43 -13.82 -6.49 19.39
C ALA A 43 -12.94 -7.66 19.92
N GLY A 44 -12.00 -7.37 20.82
CA GLY A 44 -11.20 -8.38 21.52
C GLY A 44 -11.95 -9.08 22.66
N SER A 45 -13.05 -8.50 23.14
CA SER A 45 -13.82 -9.07 24.25
C SER A 45 -14.72 -10.23 23.82
N ILE A 46 -14.90 -11.20 24.71
CA ILE A 46 -15.78 -12.37 24.49
C ILE A 46 -17.25 -12.12 24.90
N HIS A 47 -17.51 -11.05 25.66
CA HIS A 47 -18.84 -10.70 26.15
C HIS A 47 -19.74 -10.14 25.02
N PHE A 48 -21.04 -10.00 25.31
CA PHE A 48 -22.06 -9.59 24.33
C PHE A 48 -21.65 -8.38 23.49
N ASN A 49 -21.23 -7.28 24.14
CA ASN A 49 -20.87 -6.04 23.44
C ASN A 49 -19.64 -6.15 22.52
N GLY A 50 -18.80 -7.19 22.66
CA GLY A 50 -17.65 -7.41 21.78
C GLY A 50 -18.01 -8.14 20.48
N ARG A 51 -19.17 -8.79 20.42
CA ARG A 51 -19.55 -9.67 19.29
C ARG A 51 -19.84 -8.89 18.01
N GLY A 52 -20.56 -7.77 18.10
CA GLY A 52 -20.92 -6.93 16.95
C GLY A 52 -19.70 -6.32 16.24
N PRO A 53 -18.82 -5.58 16.95
CA PRO A 53 -17.60 -5.01 16.37
C PRO A 53 -16.68 -6.08 15.78
N LYS A 54 -16.56 -7.24 16.45
CA LYS A 54 -15.78 -8.38 15.96
C LYS A 54 -16.36 -8.96 14.65
N ALA A 55 -17.67 -9.06 14.54
CA ALA A 55 -18.33 -9.49 13.30
C ALA A 55 -18.07 -8.51 12.16
N ILE A 56 -18.17 -7.19 12.42
CA ILE A 56 -17.89 -6.14 11.43
C ILE A 56 -16.46 -6.22 10.90
N LEU A 57 -15.47 -6.39 11.79
CA LEU A 57 -14.06 -6.53 11.38
C LEU A 57 -13.84 -7.79 10.54
N ARG A 58 -14.45 -8.91 10.93
CA ARG A 58 -14.36 -10.18 10.19
C ARG A 58 -14.96 -10.06 8.79
N GLU A 59 -16.16 -9.48 8.69
CA GLU A 59 -16.87 -9.32 7.42
C GLU A 59 -16.17 -8.33 6.48
N SER A 60 -15.68 -7.20 7.03
CA SER A 60 -14.89 -6.23 6.28
C SER A 60 -13.63 -6.87 5.70
N ARG A 61 -12.92 -7.65 6.52
CA ARG A 61 -11.74 -8.40 6.09
C ARG A 61 -12.04 -9.41 4.99
N GLN A 62 -13.14 -10.16 5.11
CA GLN A 62 -13.56 -11.13 4.09
C GLN A 62 -13.89 -10.46 2.75
N LYS A 63 -14.58 -9.30 2.79
CA LYS A 63 -14.91 -8.54 1.58
C LYS A 63 -13.66 -8.00 0.89
N LEU A 64 -12.75 -7.38 1.66
CA LEU A 64 -11.51 -6.83 1.13
C LEU A 64 -10.59 -7.91 0.58
N SER A 65 -10.46 -9.05 1.27
CA SER A 65 -9.61 -10.14 0.80
C SER A 65 -10.16 -10.76 -0.49
N GLY A 66 -11.49 -10.87 -0.63
CA GLY A 66 -12.13 -11.30 -1.86
C GLY A 66 -11.90 -10.33 -3.03
N PHE A 67 -11.91 -9.02 -2.76
CA PHE A 67 -11.59 -7.99 -3.76
C PHE A 67 -10.11 -8.03 -4.17
N LEU A 68 -9.21 -8.19 -3.21
CA LEU A 68 -7.75 -8.22 -3.43
C LEU A 68 -7.23 -9.58 -3.93
N GLY A 69 -8.06 -10.63 -3.89
CA GLY A 69 -7.66 -11.98 -4.28
C GLY A 69 -6.69 -12.64 -3.30
N CYS A 70 -6.73 -12.30 -2.01
CA CYS A 70 -5.84 -12.85 -0.97
C CYS A 70 -6.62 -13.57 0.14
N HIS A 71 -5.90 -14.27 1.02
CA HIS A 71 -6.51 -14.90 2.19
C HIS A 71 -6.79 -13.85 3.28
N PRO A 72 -7.92 -13.92 4.01
CA PRO A 72 -8.27 -12.94 5.06
C PRO A 72 -7.18 -12.70 6.12
N LEU A 73 -6.41 -13.76 6.45
CA LEU A 73 -5.32 -13.70 7.43
C LEU A 73 -4.06 -13.02 6.91
N GLU A 74 -3.96 -12.77 5.59
CA GLU A 74 -2.86 -12.01 4.99
C GLU A 74 -3.10 -10.50 5.05
N LEU A 75 -4.30 -10.06 5.44
CA LEU A 75 -4.63 -8.65 5.58
C LEU A 75 -4.28 -8.14 6.98
N VAL A 76 -3.73 -6.93 7.05
CA VAL A 76 -3.57 -6.18 8.30
C VAL A 76 -4.23 -4.83 8.10
N PHE A 77 -5.07 -4.42 9.06
CA PHE A 77 -5.64 -3.08 9.05
C PHE A 77 -4.65 -2.12 9.69
N THR A 78 -4.33 -1.03 8.99
CA THR A 78 -3.50 0.08 9.48
C THR A 78 -4.30 1.38 9.44
N SER A 79 -3.78 2.46 10.02
CA SER A 79 -4.38 3.80 9.96
C SER A 79 -4.33 4.46 8.58
N GLY A 80 -3.49 3.98 7.65
CA GLY A 80 -3.43 4.47 6.27
C GLY A 80 -2.18 4.03 5.51
N GLY A 81 -2.03 4.53 4.28
CA GLY A 81 -0.93 4.17 3.38
C GLY A 81 0.47 4.43 3.98
N SER A 82 0.66 5.56 4.67
CA SER A 82 1.93 5.88 5.31
C SER A 82 2.36 4.88 6.39
N GLU A 83 1.41 4.41 7.22
CA GLU A 83 1.68 3.39 8.22
C GLU A 83 1.93 2.04 7.55
N SER A 84 1.12 1.64 6.57
CA SER A 84 1.31 0.41 5.79
C SER A 84 2.70 0.34 5.14
N ASN A 85 3.12 1.40 4.48
CA ASN A 85 4.43 1.50 3.85
C ASN A 85 5.57 1.39 4.89
N ASN A 86 5.46 2.12 6.00
CA ASN A 86 6.47 2.05 7.06
C ASN A 86 6.54 0.66 7.71
N TYR A 87 5.37 0.05 7.95
CA TYR A 87 5.25 -1.27 8.53
C TYR A 87 5.91 -2.32 7.63
N ALA A 88 5.62 -2.32 6.33
CA ALA A 88 6.20 -3.25 5.37
C ALA A 88 7.72 -3.10 5.24
N LEU A 89 8.22 -1.87 5.04
CA LEU A 89 9.64 -1.63 4.82
C LEU A 89 10.47 -1.84 6.08
N SER A 90 10.02 -1.28 7.21
CA SER A 90 10.76 -1.38 8.48
C SER A 90 10.70 -2.80 9.05
N GLY A 91 9.60 -3.52 8.87
CA GLY A 91 9.44 -4.90 9.32
C GLY A 91 10.42 -5.89 8.67
N MET A 92 10.97 -5.53 7.50
CA MET A 92 11.94 -6.36 6.78
C MET A 92 13.37 -6.23 7.28
N VAL A 93 13.73 -5.16 8.00
CA VAL A 93 15.11 -4.78 8.31
C VAL A 93 15.86 -5.88 9.06
N ASP A 94 15.30 -6.35 10.18
CA ASP A 94 15.95 -7.37 11.01
C ASP A 94 16.20 -8.67 10.24
N TRP A 95 15.24 -9.07 9.40
CA TRP A 95 15.38 -10.26 8.56
C TRP A 95 16.45 -10.05 7.50
N CYS A 96 16.46 -8.90 6.82
CA CYS A 96 17.43 -8.56 5.79
C CYS A 96 18.86 -8.56 6.34
N LEU A 97 19.09 -7.93 7.49
CA LEU A 97 20.41 -7.87 8.13
C LEU A 97 20.89 -9.27 8.56
N LYS A 98 20.03 -10.07 9.20
CA LYS A 98 20.38 -11.44 9.63
C LYS A 98 20.73 -12.37 8.47
N ASN A 99 20.13 -12.15 7.30
CA ASN A 99 20.33 -13.00 6.12
C ASN A 99 21.33 -12.42 5.10
N ASN A 100 22.01 -11.30 5.42
CA ASN A 100 22.90 -10.59 4.49
C ASN A 100 22.20 -10.20 3.17
N ARG A 101 20.94 -9.76 3.30
CA ARG A 101 20.06 -9.31 2.20
C ARG A 101 19.67 -7.85 2.37
N ASN A 102 20.67 -7.05 2.70
CA ASN A 102 20.54 -5.67 3.14
C ASN A 102 20.51 -4.65 1.99
N HIS A 103 20.06 -5.02 0.79
CA HIS A 103 19.94 -4.09 -0.35
C HIS A 103 18.48 -3.98 -0.80
N PHE A 104 17.94 -2.76 -0.89
CA PHE A 104 16.59 -2.47 -1.39
C PHE A 104 16.65 -1.71 -2.72
N LEU A 105 15.80 -2.11 -3.67
CA LEU A 105 15.56 -1.37 -4.90
C LEU A 105 14.21 -0.66 -4.82
N ILE A 106 14.21 0.67 -4.93
CA ILE A 106 13.03 1.51 -4.69
C ILE A 106 12.78 2.37 -5.93
N SER A 107 11.55 2.53 -6.41
CA SER A 107 11.30 3.49 -7.50
C SER A 107 11.68 4.93 -7.08
N SER A 108 12.20 5.74 -8.01
CA SER A 108 12.53 7.14 -7.71
C SER A 108 11.31 8.06 -7.57
N LEU A 109 10.12 7.59 -7.98
CA LEU A 109 8.86 8.37 -7.95
C LEU A 109 7.92 7.93 -6.82
N GLU A 110 8.46 7.39 -5.74
CA GLU A 110 7.66 6.92 -4.62
C GLU A 110 7.06 8.05 -3.77
N HIS A 111 5.96 7.74 -3.08
CA HIS A 111 5.38 8.65 -2.09
C HIS A 111 6.39 8.97 -0.97
N PRO A 112 6.38 10.17 -0.36
CA PRO A 112 7.30 10.53 0.73
C PRO A 112 7.34 9.54 1.90
N SER A 113 6.26 8.79 2.15
CA SER A 113 6.24 7.74 3.18
C SER A 113 7.17 6.56 2.90
N ILE A 114 7.58 6.34 1.65
CA ILE A 114 8.56 5.31 1.28
C ILE A 114 9.95 5.96 1.24
N ILE A 115 10.11 7.08 0.54
CA ILE A 115 11.40 7.77 0.42
C ILE A 115 12.01 8.09 1.78
N LYS A 116 11.25 8.73 2.69
CA LYS A 116 11.75 9.07 4.03
C LYS A 116 12.03 7.85 4.90
N THR A 117 11.27 6.78 4.72
CA THR A 117 11.54 5.52 5.40
C THR A 117 12.84 4.93 4.88
N CYS A 118 13.09 4.91 3.57
CA CYS A 118 14.34 4.45 2.99
C CYS A 118 15.55 5.28 3.46
N GLU A 119 15.43 6.62 3.53
CA GLU A 119 16.45 7.50 4.11
C GLU A 119 16.80 7.09 5.55
N TYR A 120 15.78 6.82 6.36
CA TYR A 120 15.98 6.33 7.73
C TYR A 120 16.63 4.93 7.75
N LEU A 121 16.17 4.01 6.91
CA LEU A 121 16.69 2.64 6.84
C LEU A 121 18.14 2.56 6.34
N ALA A 122 18.58 3.53 5.52
CA ALA A 122 19.98 3.67 5.16
C ALA A 122 20.87 3.86 6.39
N THR A 123 20.41 4.62 7.39
CA THR A 123 21.12 4.77 8.67
C THR A 123 21.13 3.49 9.52
N LYS A 124 20.34 2.49 9.14
CA LYS A 124 20.23 1.18 9.80
C LYS A 124 20.99 0.07 9.05
N GLY A 125 21.79 0.43 8.04
CA GLY A 125 22.63 -0.52 7.30
C GLY A 125 21.93 -1.21 6.12
N ILE A 126 20.82 -0.64 5.64
CA ILE A 126 20.20 -1.05 4.38
C ILE A 126 20.76 -0.19 3.24
N ASP A 127 21.36 -0.82 2.24
CA ASP A 127 21.79 -0.18 1.01
C ASP A 127 20.54 0.10 0.14
N ILE A 128 20.35 1.35 -0.29
CA ILE A 128 19.18 1.77 -1.09
C ILE A 128 19.66 2.20 -2.47
N ASP A 129 19.15 1.56 -3.53
CA ASP A 129 19.29 2.00 -4.91
C ASP A 129 17.92 2.47 -5.42
N TYR A 130 17.88 3.67 -6.02
CA TYR A 130 16.67 4.23 -6.61
C TYR A 130 16.60 3.90 -8.11
N ILE A 131 15.54 3.20 -8.52
CA ILE A 131 15.27 2.82 -9.90
C ILE A 131 14.81 4.09 -10.65
N PRO A 132 15.51 4.50 -11.72
CA PRO A 132 15.14 5.68 -12.47
C PRO A 132 13.83 5.46 -13.24
N VAL A 133 13.09 6.54 -13.40
CA VAL A 133 11.92 6.63 -14.28
C VAL A 133 12.22 7.66 -15.37
N ASP A 134 11.91 7.31 -16.61
CA ASP A 134 12.14 8.20 -17.74
C ASP A 134 11.10 9.34 -17.83
N ARG A 135 11.28 10.24 -18.79
CA ARG A 135 10.35 11.37 -19.01
C ARG A 135 8.95 10.94 -19.44
N GLY A 136 8.79 9.71 -19.93
CA GLY A 136 7.51 9.13 -20.30
C GLY A 136 6.79 8.46 -19.13
N GLY A 137 7.38 8.44 -17.93
CA GLY A 137 6.83 7.74 -16.78
C GLY A 137 7.07 6.23 -16.83
N ALA A 138 8.01 5.74 -17.65
CA ALA A 138 8.37 4.33 -17.68
C ALA A 138 9.53 4.05 -16.72
N ILE A 139 9.35 3.03 -15.87
CA ILE A 139 10.39 2.56 -14.95
C ILE A 139 11.46 1.75 -15.70
N ASP A 140 12.74 1.95 -15.36
CA ASP A 140 13.84 1.27 -16.02
C ASP A 140 14.01 -0.19 -15.54
N LEU A 141 13.41 -1.12 -16.27
CA LEU A 141 13.53 -2.55 -16.02
C LEU A 141 14.94 -3.09 -16.22
N THR A 142 15.74 -2.44 -17.07
CA THR A 142 17.14 -2.84 -17.31
C THR A 142 17.98 -2.52 -16.09
N TYR A 143 17.76 -1.36 -15.47
CA TYR A 143 18.37 -0.99 -14.20
C TYR A 143 18.08 -2.02 -13.11
N ILE A 144 16.82 -2.45 -12.96
CA ILE A 144 16.43 -3.49 -11.99
C ILE A 144 17.21 -4.78 -12.24
N LYS A 145 17.20 -5.28 -13.49
CA LYS A 145 17.88 -6.53 -13.87
C LYS A 145 19.40 -6.47 -13.61
N ASN A 146 20.02 -5.31 -13.78
CA ASN A 146 21.46 -5.12 -13.58
C ASN A 146 21.84 -4.96 -12.10
N LYS A 147 20.99 -4.34 -11.28
CA LYS A 147 21.27 -4.05 -9.87
C LYS A 147 20.80 -5.13 -8.90
N ILE A 148 19.78 -5.89 -9.28
CA ILE A 148 19.27 -6.95 -8.41
C ILE A 148 20.32 -8.04 -8.21
N SER A 149 20.44 -8.52 -6.97
CA SER A 149 21.39 -9.57 -6.62
C SER A 149 20.87 -10.42 -5.47
N LYS A 150 21.62 -11.44 -5.05
CA LYS A 150 21.30 -12.24 -3.86
C LYS A 150 21.28 -11.42 -2.56
N LYS A 151 21.95 -10.26 -2.53
CA LYS A 151 21.87 -9.30 -1.43
C LYS A 151 20.58 -8.47 -1.45
N THR A 152 19.85 -8.43 -2.57
CA THR A 152 18.59 -7.69 -2.62
C THR A 152 17.54 -8.39 -1.76
N GLY A 153 17.08 -7.72 -0.71
CA GLY A 153 16.03 -8.22 0.19
C GLY A 153 14.63 -7.80 -0.24
N LEU A 154 14.50 -6.60 -0.80
CA LEU A 154 13.22 -6.00 -1.16
C LEU A 154 13.34 -5.20 -2.47
N VAL A 155 12.31 -5.31 -3.30
CA VAL A 155 12.02 -4.36 -4.38
C VAL A 155 10.69 -3.68 -4.05
N SER A 156 10.65 -2.34 -4.07
CA SER A 156 9.44 -1.56 -3.78
C SER A 156 9.12 -0.64 -4.94
N VAL A 157 7.96 -0.84 -5.55
CA VAL A 157 7.47 -0.03 -6.67
C VAL A 157 5.96 0.19 -6.53
N MET A 158 5.51 1.44 -6.49
CA MET A 158 4.09 1.81 -6.53
C MET A 158 3.39 1.26 -7.78
N LEU A 159 2.11 0.92 -7.67
CA LEU A 159 1.36 0.40 -8.80
C LEU A 159 1.00 1.49 -9.81
N ALA A 160 0.57 2.65 -9.31
CA ALA A 160 0.19 3.80 -10.10
C ALA A 160 0.72 5.07 -9.45
N ASN A 161 1.29 5.96 -10.26
CA ASN A 161 1.86 7.20 -9.76
C ASN A 161 0.78 8.26 -9.53
N ASN A 162 0.78 8.88 -8.34
CA ASN A 162 -0.21 9.86 -7.92
C ASN A 162 -0.14 11.19 -8.68
N GLU A 163 1.00 11.51 -9.29
CA GLU A 163 1.21 12.78 -10.01
C GLU A 163 0.90 12.66 -11.50
N THR A 164 1.35 11.58 -12.14
CA THR A 164 1.26 11.37 -13.60
C THR A 164 0.18 10.39 -14.02
N GLY A 165 -0.30 9.54 -13.10
CA GLY A 165 -1.22 8.44 -13.40
C GLY A 165 -0.57 7.25 -14.13
N SER A 166 0.75 7.25 -14.31
CA SER A 166 1.48 6.17 -14.97
C SER A 166 1.34 4.87 -14.17
N ILE A 167 0.99 3.77 -14.84
CA ILE A 167 0.88 2.44 -14.23
C ILE A 167 2.20 1.69 -14.45
N PHE A 168 2.83 1.26 -13.37
CA PHE A 168 4.09 0.53 -13.45
C PHE A 168 3.86 -0.98 -13.66
N PRO A 169 4.78 -1.68 -14.37
CA PRO A 169 4.66 -3.11 -14.68
C PRO A 169 5.00 -4.00 -13.47
N VAL A 170 4.28 -3.85 -12.35
CA VAL A 170 4.54 -4.53 -11.07
C VAL A 170 4.60 -6.06 -11.22
N LYS A 171 3.81 -6.66 -12.12
CA LYS A 171 3.85 -8.11 -12.38
C LYS A 171 5.21 -8.57 -12.92
N GLU A 172 5.80 -7.83 -13.86
CA GLU A 172 7.11 -8.16 -14.41
C GLU A 172 8.20 -7.96 -13.35
N ILE A 173 8.13 -6.85 -12.61
CA ILE A 173 9.09 -6.52 -11.54
C ILE A 173 9.04 -7.57 -10.43
N CYS A 174 7.85 -8.01 -10.04
CA CYS A 174 7.63 -9.08 -9.07
C CYS A 174 8.28 -10.40 -9.52
N SER A 175 8.18 -10.73 -10.82
CA SER A 175 8.84 -11.92 -11.39
C SER A 175 10.37 -11.81 -11.27
N ILE A 176 10.94 -10.67 -11.67
CA ILE A 176 12.39 -10.39 -11.57
C ILE A 176 12.86 -10.46 -10.11
N ALA A 177 12.09 -9.89 -9.18
CA ALA A 177 12.38 -9.90 -7.76
C ALA A 177 12.44 -11.32 -7.20
N HIS A 178 11.38 -12.11 -7.44
CA HIS A 178 11.28 -13.48 -6.94
C HIS A 178 12.30 -14.44 -7.56
N GLU A 179 12.65 -14.28 -8.85
CA GLU A 179 13.74 -15.05 -9.49
C GLU A 179 15.09 -14.86 -8.78
N ASN A 180 15.30 -13.68 -8.19
CA ASN A 180 16.47 -13.36 -7.38
C ASN A 180 16.27 -13.63 -5.88
N GLY A 181 15.10 -14.12 -5.51
CA GLY A 181 14.66 -14.42 -4.15
C GLY A 181 14.25 -13.19 -3.34
N ALA A 182 14.24 -11.98 -3.91
CA ALA A 182 13.87 -10.75 -3.21
C ALA A 182 12.35 -10.68 -3.02
N TYR A 183 11.88 -10.06 -1.95
CA TYR A 183 10.45 -9.77 -1.78
C TYR A 183 10.03 -8.58 -2.64
N MET A 184 8.74 -8.51 -2.95
CA MET A 184 8.12 -7.39 -3.65
C MET A 184 7.16 -6.64 -2.72
N HIS A 185 7.35 -5.33 -2.59
CA HIS A 185 6.39 -4.40 -1.99
C HIS A 185 5.79 -3.51 -3.07
N CYS A 186 4.51 -3.19 -2.93
CA CYS A 186 3.80 -2.36 -3.88
C CYS A 186 2.89 -1.38 -3.14
N ASP A 187 3.13 -0.07 -3.32
CA ASP A 187 2.16 0.95 -2.90
C ASP A 187 0.99 0.96 -3.90
N GLY A 188 -0.16 0.45 -3.47
CA GLY A 188 -1.38 0.34 -4.27
C GLY A 188 -2.40 1.47 -4.04
N VAL A 189 -2.04 2.55 -3.32
CA VAL A 189 -3.02 3.58 -2.89
C VAL A 189 -3.79 4.18 -4.07
N GLN A 190 -3.10 4.48 -5.18
CA GLN A 190 -3.71 5.06 -6.38
C GLN A 190 -4.37 4.05 -7.31
N ALA A 191 -4.26 2.75 -7.03
CA ALA A 191 -4.77 1.70 -7.89
C ALA A 191 -6.10 1.09 -7.41
N LEU A 192 -6.48 1.34 -6.16
CA LEU A 192 -7.70 0.80 -5.58
C LEU A 192 -8.89 1.71 -5.90
N GLY A 193 -9.71 1.33 -6.87
CA GLY A 193 -10.87 2.09 -7.35
C GLY A 193 -11.09 1.91 -8.84
#